data_AF-A0A059WV05-F1
#
_entry.id   AF-A0A059WV05-F1
#
_cell.length_a   1.000
_cell.length_b   1.000
_cell.length_c   1.000
_cell.angle_alpha   90.00
_cell.angle_beta   90.00
_cell.angle_gamma   90.00
#
_symmetry.space_group_name_H-M   'P 1'
#
loop_
_entity.id
_entity.type
_entity.pdbx_description
1 polymer ?
#
loop_
_entity_poly.entity_id
_entity_poly.type
_entity_poly.pdbx_seq_one_letter_code
_entity_poly.pdbx_strand_id
1 'polypeptide(L)'
;PSVSQSFGEGQTPADISATRAWDITTGSDNLVVAVIDTGVYLAHPDLAPNAWVNPRENPNNGIDDDGNGFVDDKNGWNFYNKNKDVFQSARDDDHGTHVAGTIGAVGNNGEGVTGVAWNVKLMSLKFLGGPNGSGSTSNAVKAINYVIDQKNRGTNVRVINASWGGGSESQSLREAIAAAGNVGIVFVCAAGNGGEDGVGDDIDSTPDFPAGYANSLDNVISVAAINEGDALSSFSNFGHNSVSVAAPGSAIWSTVPNAREYEPKSGTSMASPHVAGIAALMLSHKPSLTAKQVKAIIIATAEPTPALASRIKASGRASAYNALTEIPPAKSKPTILRVNINKKKVTIEGMGFLNGSSVIEVNGVPMSDMDYDDSYNLGNGTTSHLVSAAGKKKIKKILPVGQFVNITVFNPTTGERSQQFNTARF
;
A
#
# COMPACT_ATOMS: atom_id res chain seq x y z
N PRO A 1 19.05 -8.73 12.42
CA PRO A 1 19.48 -7.53 11.65
C PRO A 1 20.31 -7.92 10.41
N SER A 2 19.71 -7.89 9.22
CA SER A 2 20.42 -7.88 7.94
C SER A 2 19.92 -6.71 7.10
N VAL A 3 20.29 -5.50 7.52
CA VAL A 3 20.25 -4.31 6.66
C VAL A 3 21.69 -4.07 6.23
N SER A 4 22.14 -4.78 5.19
CA SER A 4 23.41 -4.47 4.55
C SER A 4 23.42 -4.97 3.11
N GLN A 5 23.01 -4.11 2.18
CA GLN A 5 23.64 -4.08 0.88
C GLN A 5 24.09 -2.64 0.63
N SER A 6 25.39 -2.48 0.43
CA SER A 6 26.03 -1.24 0.03
C SER A 6 25.54 -0.87 -1.38
N PHE A 7 24.71 0.15 -1.50
CA PHE A 7 24.41 0.76 -2.78
C PHE A 7 25.49 1.80 -3.10
N GLY A 8 25.93 1.84 -4.37
CA GLY A 8 26.88 2.84 -4.85
C GLY A 8 26.34 4.26 -4.64
N GLU A 9 27.24 5.23 -4.54
CA GLU A 9 26.90 6.64 -4.36
C GLU A 9 25.78 7.08 -5.33
N GLY A 10 24.64 7.49 -4.78
CA GLY A 10 23.54 8.11 -5.53
C GLY A 10 22.28 7.25 -5.77
N GLN A 11 22.21 5.99 -5.32
CA GLN A 11 20.95 5.23 -5.28
C GLN A 11 20.34 5.25 -3.89
N THR A 12 19.09 5.73 -3.77
CA THR A 12 18.27 5.52 -2.57
C THR A 12 18.06 4.01 -2.40
N PRO A 13 18.30 3.42 -1.22
CA PRO A 13 18.00 2.01 -0.98
C PRO A 13 16.55 1.67 -1.34
N ALA A 14 16.34 0.45 -1.84
CA ALA A 14 15.03 -0.04 -2.24
C ALA A 14 14.17 -0.44 -1.01
N ASP A 15 13.93 0.48 -0.08
CA ASP A 15 13.25 0.23 1.19
C ASP A 15 12.32 1.36 1.64
N ILE A 16 11.52 1.10 2.68
CA ILE A 16 10.54 2.07 3.19
C ILE A 16 11.16 3.14 4.12
N SER A 17 12.48 3.28 4.20
CA SER A 17 13.19 4.18 5.10
C SER A 17 12.80 4.05 6.58
N ALA A 18 12.52 2.81 7.04
CA ALA A 18 12.05 2.54 8.40
C ALA A 18 13.08 2.92 9.48
N THR A 19 14.37 2.65 9.26
CA THR A 19 15.42 2.95 10.24
C THR A 19 15.52 4.44 10.56
N ARG A 20 15.42 5.30 9.54
CA ARG A 20 15.36 6.75 9.71
C ARG A 20 14.06 7.21 10.38
N ALA A 21 12.95 6.54 10.10
CA ALA A 21 11.67 6.81 10.76
C ALA A 21 11.73 6.50 12.26
N TRP A 22 12.46 5.45 12.65
CA TRP A 22 12.64 5.05 14.04
C TRP A 22 13.45 6.04 14.88
N ASP A 23 14.27 6.88 14.25
CA ASP A 23 14.91 8.03 14.92
C ASP A 23 13.88 9.10 15.35
N ILE A 24 12.68 9.12 14.76
CA ILE A 24 11.58 10.03 15.10
C ILE A 24 10.60 9.36 16.08
N THR A 25 10.14 8.15 15.75
CA THR A 25 9.27 7.35 16.62
C THR A 25 9.34 5.87 16.23
N THR A 26 9.21 5.00 17.22
CA THR A 26 9.08 3.55 17.04
C THR A 26 7.64 3.07 17.28
N GLY A 27 6.67 3.99 17.38
CA GLY A 27 5.26 3.70 17.62
C GLY A 27 4.79 4.04 19.04
N SER A 28 3.65 3.49 19.44
CA SER A 28 3.05 3.68 20.76
C SER A 28 2.25 2.44 21.19
N ASP A 29 2.46 1.99 22.42
CA ASP A 29 1.66 0.93 23.07
C ASP A 29 0.19 1.31 23.32
N ASN A 30 -0.16 2.58 23.11
CA ASN A 30 -1.55 3.03 23.19
C ASN A 30 -2.25 2.98 21.82
N LEU A 31 -1.55 2.77 20.72
CA LEU A 31 -2.16 2.69 19.39
C LEU A 31 -2.46 1.24 19.04
N VAL A 32 -3.70 0.98 18.62
CA VAL A 32 -4.14 -0.36 18.20
C VAL A 32 -4.26 -0.43 16.67
N VAL A 33 -3.71 -1.51 16.10
CA VAL A 33 -3.91 -1.93 14.71
C VAL A 33 -4.71 -3.23 14.73
N ALA A 34 -5.84 -3.25 14.03
CA ALA A 34 -6.64 -4.46 13.86
C ALA A 34 -6.17 -5.24 12.62
N VAL A 35 -5.90 -6.53 12.80
CA VAL A 35 -5.52 -7.47 11.75
C VAL A 35 -6.75 -8.33 11.44
N ILE A 36 -7.45 -8.00 10.35
CA ILE A 36 -8.61 -8.76 9.89
C ILE A 36 -8.12 -9.80 8.89
N ASP A 37 -7.97 -11.05 9.33
CA ASP A 37 -7.22 -12.06 8.56
C ASP A 37 -7.62 -13.50 8.96
N THR A 38 -6.69 -14.46 8.85
CA THR A 38 -6.81 -15.84 9.29
C THR A 38 -6.67 -16.02 10.79
N GLY A 39 -6.43 -14.97 11.57
CA GLY A 39 -6.04 -15.09 12.98
C GLY A 39 -4.54 -14.93 13.18
N VAL A 40 -4.11 -14.80 14.43
CA VAL A 40 -2.74 -14.40 14.79
C VAL A 40 -2.27 -15.20 15.99
N TYR A 41 -1.11 -15.84 15.87
CA TYR A 41 -0.43 -16.49 16.99
C TYR A 41 0.21 -15.46 17.93
N LEU A 42 -0.63 -14.78 18.73
CA LEU A 42 -0.19 -13.72 19.66
C LEU A 42 0.68 -14.21 20.83
N ALA A 43 0.82 -15.52 21.01
CA ALA A 43 1.76 -16.09 21.98
C ALA A 43 3.20 -16.18 21.43
N HIS A 44 3.42 -15.84 20.15
CA HIS A 44 4.76 -15.74 19.59
C HIS A 44 5.60 -14.74 20.40
N PRO A 45 6.84 -15.07 20.84
CA PRO A 45 7.66 -14.18 21.68
C PRO A 45 7.85 -12.78 21.08
N ASP A 46 8.03 -12.73 19.76
CA ASP A 46 8.20 -11.48 19.00
C ASP A 46 6.88 -10.70 18.74
N LEU A 47 5.72 -11.21 19.17
CA LEU A 47 4.41 -10.55 19.06
C LEU A 47 3.72 -10.33 20.41
N ALA A 48 3.96 -11.20 21.39
CA ALA A 48 3.22 -11.24 22.65
C ALA A 48 3.23 -9.91 23.42
N PRO A 49 4.35 -9.15 23.50
CA PRO A 49 4.34 -7.81 24.12
C PRO A 49 3.43 -6.80 23.41
N ASN A 50 3.20 -7.01 22.11
CA ASN A 50 2.35 -6.19 21.25
C ASN A 50 0.94 -6.77 21.10
N ALA A 51 0.56 -7.82 21.82
CA ALA A 51 -0.82 -8.32 21.79
C ALA A 51 -1.78 -7.31 22.43
N TRP A 52 -2.82 -6.88 21.70
CA TRP A 52 -3.90 -6.09 22.29
C TRP A 52 -4.70 -6.94 23.26
N VAL A 53 -5.08 -6.36 24.40
CA VAL A 53 -5.97 -6.98 25.39
C VAL A 53 -7.18 -6.08 25.56
N ASN A 54 -8.40 -6.63 25.43
CA ASN A 54 -9.64 -5.92 25.74
C ASN A 54 -9.63 -5.58 27.25
N PRO A 55 -9.49 -4.30 27.64
CA PRO A 55 -9.41 -3.95 29.06
C PRO A 55 -10.76 -4.07 29.78
N ARG A 56 -11.84 -4.37 29.04
CA ARG A 56 -13.21 -4.47 29.55
C ARG A 56 -13.70 -5.91 29.73
N GLU A 57 -12.86 -6.89 29.39
CA GLU A 57 -13.16 -8.31 29.57
C GLU A 57 -12.38 -8.90 30.75
N ASN A 58 -13.04 -9.76 31.53
CA ASN A 58 -12.37 -10.68 32.44
C ASN A 58 -12.24 -12.05 31.75
N PRO A 59 -11.08 -12.36 31.16
CA PRO A 59 -10.97 -13.49 30.26
C PRO A 59 -11.22 -14.84 30.95
N ASN A 60 -12.03 -15.68 30.31
CA ASN A 60 -12.37 -17.05 30.70
C ASN A 60 -13.35 -17.17 31.86
N ASN A 61 -14.17 -16.15 32.11
CA ASN A 61 -15.33 -16.28 33.01
C ASN A 61 -16.58 -16.78 32.24
N GLY A 62 -16.54 -16.83 30.92
CA GLY A 62 -17.66 -17.27 30.07
C GLY A 62 -18.80 -16.24 29.98
N ILE A 63 -18.51 -14.98 30.27
CA ILE A 63 -19.43 -13.84 30.25
C ILE A 63 -18.93 -12.84 29.21
N ASP A 64 -19.86 -12.12 28.58
CA ASP A 64 -19.58 -10.92 27.80
C ASP A 64 -19.62 -9.74 28.77
N ASP A 65 -18.47 -9.41 29.37
CA ASP A 65 -18.38 -8.45 30.48
C ASP A 65 -18.60 -7.02 30.00
N ASP A 66 -18.21 -6.71 28.76
CA ASP A 66 -18.35 -5.39 28.18
C ASP A 66 -19.67 -5.20 27.40
N GLY A 67 -20.44 -6.27 27.19
CA GLY A 67 -21.74 -6.24 26.53
C GLY A 67 -21.63 -5.86 25.05
N ASN A 68 -20.58 -6.29 24.36
CA ASN A 68 -20.38 -6.06 22.93
C ASN A 68 -20.92 -7.18 22.03
N GLY A 69 -21.44 -8.26 22.63
CA GLY A 69 -21.98 -9.43 21.95
C GLY A 69 -20.98 -10.57 21.75
N PHE A 70 -19.77 -10.48 22.32
CA PHE A 70 -18.66 -11.41 22.11
C PHE A 70 -18.04 -11.85 23.45
N VAL A 71 -18.47 -13.02 23.93
CA VAL A 71 -18.03 -13.60 25.22
C VAL A 71 -16.51 -13.85 25.28
N ASP A 72 -15.83 -13.30 26.29
CA ASP A 72 -14.40 -13.48 26.55
C ASP A 72 -13.48 -13.05 25.37
N ASP A 73 -13.81 -11.99 24.62
CA ASP A 73 -13.08 -11.54 23.42
C ASP A 73 -11.73 -10.83 23.69
N LYS A 74 -10.93 -11.41 24.60
CA LYS A 74 -9.68 -10.87 25.15
C LYS A 74 -8.74 -10.25 24.13
N ASN A 75 -8.50 -10.90 23.00
CA ASN A 75 -7.53 -10.47 21.99
C ASN A 75 -8.18 -10.09 20.65
N GLY A 76 -9.51 -9.90 20.67
CA GLY A 76 -10.37 -9.81 19.50
C GLY A 76 -11.26 -11.05 19.38
N TRP A 77 -11.79 -11.28 18.18
CA TRP A 77 -12.83 -12.27 17.95
C TRP A 77 -12.60 -13.11 16.70
N ASN A 78 -13.09 -14.35 16.74
CA ASN A 78 -13.11 -15.24 15.62
C ASN A 78 -14.50 -15.34 14.99
N PHE A 79 -14.71 -14.58 13.92
CA PHE A 79 -15.94 -14.60 13.13
C PHE A 79 -16.10 -15.87 12.29
N TYR A 80 -15.00 -16.57 11.97
CA TYR A 80 -15.04 -17.82 11.21
C TYR A 80 -15.70 -18.95 12.02
N ASN A 81 -15.20 -19.19 13.25
CA ASN A 81 -15.73 -20.23 14.15
C ASN A 81 -16.72 -19.71 15.20
N LYS A 82 -16.95 -18.39 15.27
CA LYS A 82 -17.88 -17.71 16.19
C LYS A 82 -17.51 -17.95 17.67
N ASN A 83 -16.24 -17.75 18.00
CA ASN A 83 -15.73 -17.91 19.37
C ASN A 83 -14.57 -16.94 19.66
N LYS A 84 -14.02 -17.02 20.87
CA LYS A 84 -12.90 -16.18 21.34
C LYS A 84 -11.52 -16.60 20.82
N ASP A 85 -11.41 -17.75 20.18
CA ASP A 85 -10.12 -18.35 19.83
C ASP A 85 -9.59 -17.72 18.53
N VAL A 86 -8.85 -16.63 18.66
CA VAL A 86 -8.27 -15.87 17.53
C VAL A 86 -7.04 -16.55 16.88
N PHE A 87 -6.65 -17.71 17.40
CA PHE A 87 -5.66 -18.62 16.85
C PHE A 87 -6.09 -20.08 17.10
N GLN A 88 -5.90 -20.94 16.10
CA GLN A 88 -6.45 -22.29 16.04
C GLN A 88 -5.41 -23.29 15.61
N SER A 89 -4.67 -23.00 14.55
CA SER A 89 -3.66 -23.91 14.04
C SER A 89 -2.55 -23.16 13.32
N ALA A 90 -1.33 -23.71 13.41
CA ALA A 90 -0.19 -23.15 12.72
C ALA A 90 -0.35 -23.16 11.19
N ARG A 91 -1.12 -24.12 10.66
CA ARG A 91 -1.38 -24.22 9.23
C ARG A 91 -2.38 -23.17 8.75
N ASP A 92 -3.48 -22.99 9.46
CA ASP A 92 -4.59 -22.17 8.98
C ASP A 92 -4.36 -20.67 9.27
N ASP A 93 -3.54 -20.35 10.29
CA ASP A 93 -3.37 -18.99 10.80
C ASP A 93 -1.97 -18.41 10.56
N ASP A 94 -1.23 -19.06 9.66
CA ASP A 94 0.12 -18.65 9.22
C ASP A 94 0.14 -17.27 8.58
N HIS A 95 -0.81 -17.01 7.68
CA HIS A 95 -0.88 -15.77 6.93
C HIS A 95 -1.07 -14.54 7.84
N GLY A 96 -2.09 -14.55 8.71
CA GLY A 96 -2.36 -13.45 9.63
C GLY A 96 -1.23 -13.23 10.65
N THR A 97 -0.54 -14.28 11.08
CA THR A 97 0.64 -14.17 11.94
C THR A 97 1.81 -13.48 11.22
N HIS A 98 2.03 -13.82 9.95
CA HIS A 98 3.07 -13.18 9.11
C HIS A 98 2.79 -11.70 8.85
N VAL A 99 1.53 -11.37 8.54
CA VAL A 99 1.05 -9.99 8.40
C VAL A 99 1.26 -9.21 9.71
N ALA A 100 0.88 -9.78 10.85
CA ALA A 100 1.00 -9.14 12.16
C ALA A 100 2.45 -8.80 12.52
N GLY A 101 3.41 -9.71 12.25
CA GLY A 101 4.83 -9.43 12.48
C GLY A 101 5.39 -8.32 11.59
N THR A 102 4.91 -8.21 10.35
CA THR A 102 5.33 -7.13 9.45
C THR A 102 4.86 -5.76 9.97
N ILE A 103 3.66 -5.70 10.56
CA ILE A 103 3.14 -4.49 11.21
C ILE A 103 3.95 -4.15 12.45
N GLY A 104 4.10 -5.12 13.36
CA GLY A 104 4.50 -4.84 14.74
C GLY A 104 5.12 -6.00 15.50
N ALA A 105 5.99 -6.79 14.86
CA ALA A 105 6.97 -7.56 15.63
C ALA A 105 7.83 -6.62 16.49
N VAL A 106 8.14 -7.05 17.72
CA VAL A 106 8.78 -6.19 18.73
C VAL A 106 10.18 -5.82 18.28
N GLY A 107 10.46 -4.53 18.19
CA GLY A 107 11.78 -4.07 17.79
C GLY A 107 12.80 -4.10 18.92
N ASN A 108 14.06 -4.39 18.57
CA ASN A 108 15.22 -4.32 19.47
C ASN A 108 15.13 -5.18 20.75
N ASN A 109 14.42 -6.30 20.68
CA ASN A 109 14.34 -7.31 21.75
C ASN A 109 15.44 -8.38 21.67
N GLY A 110 16.26 -8.36 20.61
CA GLY A 110 17.31 -9.37 20.38
C GLY A 110 16.81 -10.68 19.78
N GLU A 111 15.56 -10.74 19.34
CA GLU A 111 14.93 -11.91 18.74
C GLU A 111 14.50 -11.60 17.30
N GLY A 112 14.41 -12.64 16.47
CA GLY A 112 13.58 -12.59 15.26
C GLY A 112 13.76 -11.44 14.29
N VAL A 113 12.62 -10.81 13.98
CA VAL A 113 12.45 -9.74 13.00
C VAL A 113 12.09 -8.44 13.73
N THR A 114 11.65 -7.43 12.99
CA THR A 114 11.19 -6.18 13.56
C THR A 114 10.10 -5.63 12.68
N GLY A 115 8.92 -5.40 13.26
CA GLY A 115 7.81 -4.79 12.56
C GLY A 115 8.09 -3.31 12.27
N VAL A 116 7.31 -2.72 11.38
CA VAL A 116 7.45 -1.29 11.07
C VAL A 116 7.18 -0.42 12.31
N ALA A 117 6.21 -0.79 13.15
CA ALA A 117 5.94 -0.13 14.43
C ALA A 117 6.32 -1.06 15.59
N TRP A 118 7.47 -0.79 16.23
CA TRP A 118 8.02 -1.64 17.31
C TRP A 118 7.09 -1.71 18.51
N ASN A 119 6.45 -0.58 18.83
CA ASN A 119 5.50 -0.45 19.92
C ASN A 119 4.12 -0.20 19.32
N VAL A 120 3.23 -1.19 19.43
CA VAL A 120 1.86 -1.12 18.92
C VAL A 120 1.05 -2.23 19.60
N LYS A 121 -0.27 -2.11 19.62
CA LYS A 121 -1.15 -3.21 20.03
C LYS A 121 -1.86 -3.83 18.83
N LEU A 122 -1.78 -5.14 18.71
CA LEU A 122 -2.31 -5.93 17.61
C LEU A 122 -3.60 -6.63 18.07
N MET A 123 -4.73 -6.21 17.50
CA MET A 123 -6.04 -6.83 17.71
C MET A 123 -6.29 -7.85 16.59
N SER A 124 -6.55 -9.11 16.94
CA SER A 124 -6.73 -10.19 15.97
C SER A 124 -8.20 -10.43 15.68
N LEU A 125 -8.60 -10.34 14.41
CA LEU A 125 -9.97 -10.58 13.97
C LEU A 125 -9.96 -11.64 12.88
N LYS A 126 -10.21 -12.88 13.29
CA LYS A 126 -10.21 -14.02 12.37
C LYS A 126 -11.55 -14.09 11.63
N PHE A 127 -11.52 -14.00 10.31
CA PHE A 127 -12.71 -14.26 9.47
C PHE A 127 -12.45 -15.23 8.32
N LEU A 128 -11.18 -15.48 8.02
CA LEU A 128 -10.70 -16.50 7.07
C LEU A 128 -10.26 -17.75 7.83
N GLY A 129 -10.48 -18.93 7.26
CA GLY A 129 -10.02 -20.18 7.87
C GLY A 129 -10.22 -21.41 6.99
N GLY A 130 -9.82 -22.56 7.54
CA GLY A 130 -9.83 -23.84 6.86
C GLY A 130 -8.73 -23.96 5.78
N PRO A 131 -8.68 -25.12 5.08
CA PRO A 131 -7.56 -25.48 4.21
C PRO A 131 -7.22 -24.49 3.07
N ASN A 132 -8.19 -23.66 2.69
CA ASN A 132 -8.08 -22.71 1.58
C ASN A 132 -8.06 -21.25 2.07
N GLY A 133 -7.98 -20.99 3.38
CA GLY A 133 -8.00 -19.64 3.93
C GLY A 133 -9.24 -18.83 3.51
N SER A 134 -10.41 -19.46 3.48
CA SER A 134 -11.63 -18.86 2.93
C SER A 134 -12.51 -18.24 4.01
N GLY A 135 -13.36 -17.29 3.63
CA GLY A 135 -14.34 -16.65 4.53
C GLY A 135 -15.48 -16.02 3.74
N SER A 136 -16.36 -15.30 4.44
CA SER A 136 -17.49 -14.61 3.82
C SER A 136 -17.37 -13.09 3.97
N THR A 137 -17.84 -12.35 2.97
CA THR A 137 -17.98 -10.88 3.05
C THR A 137 -18.79 -10.45 4.27
N SER A 138 -19.81 -11.23 4.66
CA SER A 138 -20.59 -10.96 5.86
C SER A 138 -19.77 -11.04 7.15
N ASN A 139 -18.78 -11.94 7.24
CA ASN A 139 -17.88 -12.01 8.38
C ASN A 139 -16.82 -10.90 8.34
N ALA A 140 -16.34 -10.49 7.15
CA ALA A 140 -15.48 -9.32 7.01
C ALA A 140 -16.19 -8.04 7.51
N VAL A 141 -17.45 -7.84 7.12
CA VAL A 141 -18.28 -6.72 7.59
C VAL A 141 -18.43 -6.73 9.12
N LYS A 142 -18.68 -7.90 9.72
CA LYS A 142 -18.76 -8.03 11.18
C LYS A 142 -17.45 -7.69 11.87
N ALA A 143 -16.31 -8.11 11.31
CA ALA A 143 -14.99 -7.76 11.84
C ALA A 143 -14.73 -6.24 11.76
N ILE A 144 -15.10 -5.58 10.67
CA ILE A 144 -15.00 -4.11 10.56
C ILE A 144 -15.88 -3.42 11.59
N ASN A 145 -17.13 -3.87 11.75
CA ASN A 145 -18.06 -3.32 12.73
C ASN A 145 -17.58 -3.54 14.18
N TYR A 146 -16.92 -4.65 14.48
CA TYR A 146 -16.27 -4.88 15.77
C TYR A 146 -15.20 -3.83 16.06
N VAL A 147 -14.34 -3.52 15.07
CA VAL A 147 -13.31 -2.48 15.21
C VAL A 147 -13.94 -1.11 15.47
N ILE A 148 -15.02 -0.77 14.77
CA ILE A 148 -15.78 0.48 14.96
C ILE A 148 -16.37 0.54 16.37
N ASP A 149 -16.98 -0.55 16.84
CA ASP A 149 -17.56 -0.64 18.17
C ASP A 149 -16.50 -0.48 19.27
N GLN A 150 -15.37 -1.20 19.16
CA GLN A 150 -14.22 -1.03 20.05
C GLN A 150 -13.70 0.40 20.06
N LYS A 151 -13.62 1.05 18.89
CA LYS A 151 -13.24 2.47 18.78
C LYS A 151 -14.20 3.37 19.54
N ASN A 152 -15.51 3.17 19.36
CA ASN A 152 -16.55 3.95 20.03
C ASN A 152 -16.57 3.74 21.55
N ARG A 153 -16.17 2.54 22.01
CA ARG A 153 -16.02 2.22 23.44
C ARG A 153 -14.77 2.83 24.06
N GLY A 154 -13.88 3.41 23.25
CA GLY A 154 -12.68 4.13 23.70
C GLY A 154 -11.36 3.40 23.46
N THR A 155 -11.37 2.22 22.83
CA THR A 155 -10.14 1.58 22.35
C THR A 155 -9.50 2.48 21.27
N ASN A 156 -8.22 2.79 21.40
CA ASN A 156 -7.53 3.64 20.42
C ASN A 156 -7.08 2.84 19.18
N VAL A 157 -8.04 2.12 18.57
CA VAL A 157 -7.85 1.46 17.27
C VAL A 157 -8.01 2.46 16.15
N ARG A 158 -6.97 2.59 15.33
CA ARG A 158 -6.87 3.65 14.32
C ARG A 158 -6.52 3.14 12.93
N VAL A 159 -6.07 1.89 12.83
CA VAL A 159 -5.70 1.25 11.56
C VAL A 159 -6.31 -0.14 11.51
N ILE A 160 -6.88 -0.48 10.36
CA ILE A 160 -7.22 -1.85 9.97
C ILE A 160 -6.25 -2.25 8.88
N ASN A 161 -5.61 -3.41 9.02
CA ASN A 161 -4.94 -4.08 7.93
C ASN A 161 -5.82 -5.23 7.41
N ALA A 162 -6.08 -5.21 6.10
CA ALA A 162 -6.88 -6.18 5.37
C ALA A 162 -6.05 -6.78 4.22
N SER A 163 -5.25 -7.79 4.53
CA SER A 163 -4.39 -8.50 3.57
C SER A 163 -5.17 -9.58 2.79
N TRP A 164 -6.37 -9.21 2.33
CA TRP A 164 -7.29 -10.07 1.60
C TRP A 164 -8.01 -9.23 0.54
N GLY A 165 -8.52 -9.94 -0.46
CA GLY A 165 -9.26 -9.36 -1.58
C GLY A 165 -10.00 -10.46 -2.33
N GLY A 166 -10.61 -10.10 -3.44
CA GLY A 166 -11.40 -10.99 -4.28
C GLY A 166 -12.91 -10.81 -4.09
N GLY A 167 -13.63 -11.23 -5.13
CA GLY A 167 -15.08 -11.15 -5.21
C GLY A 167 -15.59 -9.88 -5.88
N SER A 168 -16.91 -9.78 -5.98
CA SER A 168 -17.60 -8.64 -6.60
C SER A 168 -17.78 -7.47 -5.62
N GLU A 169 -18.13 -6.30 -6.14
CA GLU A 169 -18.55 -5.17 -5.31
C GLU A 169 -19.66 -5.60 -4.33
N SER A 170 -19.53 -5.15 -3.08
CA SER A 170 -20.53 -5.35 -2.04
C SER A 170 -20.84 -4.03 -1.36
N GLN A 171 -22.10 -3.60 -1.46
CA GLN A 171 -22.55 -2.36 -0.83
C GLN A 171 -22.34 -2.39 0.69
N SER A 172 -22.66 -3.51 1.34
CA SER A 172 -22.49 -3.65 2.80
C SER A 172 -21.02 -3.59 3.23
N LEU A 173 -20.11 -4.17 2.43
CA LEU A 173 -18.68 -4.04 2.69
C LEU A 173 -18.20 -2.60 2.53
N ARG A 174 -18.60 -1.95 1.43
CA ARG A 174 -18.27 -0.54 1.16
C ARG A 174 -18.74 0.37 2.28
N GLU A 175 -19.99 0.22 2.73
CA GLU A 175 -20.58 1.02 3.80
C GLU A 175 -19.88 0.80 5.14
N ALA A 176 -19.51 -0.44 5.48
CA ALA A 176 -18.75 -0.73 6.69
C ALA A 176 -17.36 -0.07 6.67
N ILE A 177 -16.64 -0.14 5.55
CA ILE A 177 -15.33 0.51 5.37
C ILE A 177 -15.46 2.03 5.46
N ALA A 178 -16.49 2.61 4.83
CA ALA A 178 -16.77 4.04 4.93
C ALA A 178 -17.10 4.47 6.37
N ALA A 179 -17.89 3.67 7.09
CA ALA A 179 -18.21 3.91 8.50
C ALA A 179 -16.96 3.88 9.40
N ALA A 180 -16.01 2.98 9.13
CA ALA A 180 -14.71 2.98 9.82
C ALA A 180 -13.95 4.30 9.59
N GLY A 181 -13.98 4.82 8.36
CA GLY A 181 -13.41 6.12 8.01
C GLY A 181 -14.02 7.27 8.81
N ASN A 182 -15.33 7.27 9.00
CA ASN A 182 -16.06 8.31 9.74
C ASN A 182 -15.66 8.39 11.23
N VAL A 183 -15.19 7.29 11.82
CA VAL A 183 -14.66 7.26 13.20
C VAL A 183 -13.12 7.36 13.25
N GLY A 184 -12.49 7.75 12.13
CA GLY A 184 -11.07 8.10 12.05
C GLY A 184 -10.12 6.90 11.88
N ILE A 185 -10.61 5.79 11.31
CA ILE A 185 -9.85 4.57 11.07
C ILE A 185 -9.34 4.52 9.63
N VAL A 186 -8.03 4.35 9.48
CA VAL A 186 -7.36 4.10 8.21
C VAL A 186 -7.55 2.62 7.85
N PHE A 187 -8.01 2.33 6.65
CA PHE A 187 -8.20 0.96 6.15
C PHE A 187 -7.14 0.67 5.09
N VAL A 188 -6.16 -0.16 5.41
CA VAL A 188 -5.07 -0.53 4.50
C VAL A 188 -5.35 -1.92 3.94
N CYS A 189 -5.32 -2.07 2.62
CA CYS A 189 -5.60 -3.36 1.97
C CYS A 189 -4.60 -3.73 0.87
N ALA A 190 -4.48 -5.03 0.64
CA ALA A 190 -3.71 -5.59 -0.46
C ALA A 190 -4.38 -5.26 -1.81
N ALA A 191 -3.59 -4.98 -2.86
CA ALA A 191 -4.12 -4.72 -4.21
C ALA A 191 -4.57 -5.99 -4.95
N GLY A 192 -4.15 -7.18 -4.50
CA GLY A 192 -4.41 -8.47 -5.14
C GLY A 192 -3.18 -9.04 -5.86
N ASN A 193 -3.18 -10.34 -6.16
CA ASN A 193 -2.01 -11.09 -6.64
C ASN A 193 -2.23 -11.76 -8.01
N GLY A 194 -2.86 -11.07 -8.96
CA GLY A 194 -3.18 -11.64 -10.27
C GLY A 194 -4.18 -12.79 -10.21
N GLY A 195 -4.64 -13.22 -11.39
CA GLY A 195 -5.48 -14.39 -11.56
C GLY A 195 -4.71 -15.72 -11.52
N GLU A 196 -5.26 -16.74 -12.17
CA GLU A 196 -4.68 -18.10 -12.20
C GLU A 196 -3.30 -18.18 -12.87
N ASP A 197 -2.94 -17.20 -13.72
CA ASP A 197 -1.65 -17.14 -14.40
C ASP A 197 -0.53 -16.52 -13.53
N GLY A 198 -0.87 -16.01 -12.34
CA GLY A 198 0.07 -15.37 -11.42
C GLY A 198 0.66 -14.06 -11.94
N VAL A 199 0.00 -13.43 -12.92
CA VAL A 199 0.38 -12.13 -13.47
C VAL A 199 -0.57 -11.07 -12.95
N GLY A 200 -0.02 -9.98 -12.45
CA GLY A 200 -0.80 -8.88 -11.88
C GLY A 200 -1.74 -8.23 -12.90
N ASP A 201 -2.97 -8.00 -12.48
CA ASP A 201 -4.03 -7.39 -13.27
C ASP A 201 -4.15 -5.88 -13.04
N ASP A 202 -4.67 -5.16 -14.05
CA ASP A 202 -5.09 -3.77 -13.91
C ASP A 202 -6.50 -3.70 -13.31
N ILE A 203 -6.59 -3.34 -12.04
CA ILE A 203 -7.87 -3.28 -11.31
C ILE A 203 -8.66 -2.00 -11.56
N ASP A 204 -8.12 -1.04 -12.34
CA ASP A 204 -8.96 0.00 -12.95
C ASP A 204 -9.84 -0.59 -14.08
N SER A 205 -9.35 -1.65 -14.74
CA SER A 205 -10.03 -2.34 -15.84
C SER A 205 -10.84 -3.56 -15.35
N THR A 206 -10.33 -4.30 -14.37
CA THR A 206 -11.00 -5.47 -13.75
C THR A 206 -10.99 -5.32 -12.24
N PRO A 207 -12.00 -4.66 -11.64
CA PRO A 207 -12.00 -4.30 -10.23
C PRO A 207 -11.82 -5.48 -9.29
N ASP A 208 -11.00 -5.28 -8.26
CA ASP A 208 -10.81 -6.18 -7.13
C ASP A 208 -11.17 -5.43 -5.83
N PHE A 209 -11.88 -6.07 -4.90
CA PHE A 209 -12.36 -5.43 -3.68
C PHE A 209 -11.76 -6.11 -2.44
N PRO A 210 -11.34 -5.34 -1.43
CA PRO A 210 -11.68 -3.93 -1.19
C PRO A 210 -10.76 -2.89 -1.86
N ALA A 211 -9.69 -3.29 -2.56
CA ALA A 211 -8.71 -2.38 -3.16
C ALA A 211 -9.34 -1.30 -4.05
N GLY A 212 -10.31 -1.68 -4.89
CA GLY A 212 -11.06 -0.81 -5.78
C GLY A 212 -11.84 0.31 -5.09
N TYR A 213 -12.11 0.21 -3.78
CA TYR A 213 -12.74 1.30 -3.02
C TYR A 213 -11.79 2.46 -2.75
N ALA A 214 -10.47 2.30 -2.92
CA ALA A 214 -9.51 3.38 -2.68
C ALA A 214 -9.70 4.59 -3.61
N ASN A 215 -10.35 4.42 -4.76
CA ASN A 215 -10.64 5.55 -5.66
C ASN A 215 -11.74 6.49 -5.12
N SER A 216 -12.57 6.03 -4.18
CA SER A 216 -13.79 6.72 -3.76
C SER A 216 -13.96 6.84 -2.25
N LEU A 217 -13.20 6.08 -1.46
CA LEU A 217 -13.14 6.19 -0.01
C LEU A 217 -11.81 6.81 0.44
N ASP A 218 -11.91 7.95 1.15
CA ASP A 218 -10.75 8.74 1.60
C ASP A 218 -9.93 8.06 2.70
N ASN A 219 -10.45 7.03 3.35
CA ASN A 219 -9.75 6.29 4.40
C ASN A 219 -9.08 4.99 3.90
N VAL A 220 -9.29 4.61 2.63
CA VAL A 220 -8.76 3.34 2.08
C VAL A 220 -7.42 3.56 1.39
N ILE A 221 -6.40 2.82 1.79
CA ILE A 221 -5.08 2.77 1.16
C ILE A 221 -4.85 1.37 0.61
N SER A 222 -4.94 1.24 -0.72
CA SER A 222 -4.65 0.00 -1.46
C SER A 222 -3.17 -0.07 -1.83
N VAL A 223 -2.56 -1.24 -1.63
CA VAL A 223 -1.09 -1.39 -1.66
C VAL A 223 -0.66 -2.46 -2.65
N ALA A 224 0.10 -2.04 -3.68
CA ALA A 224 0.82 -2.94 -4.59
C ALA A 224 2.11 -3.47 -3.97
N ALA A 225 2.58 -4.62 -4.46
CA ALA A 225 3.83 -5.26 -4.05
C ALA A 225 4.97 -4.90 -5.00
N ILE A 226 6.11 -4.53 -4.41
CA ILE A 226 7.39 -4.42 -5.11
C ILE A 226 8.40 -5.43 -4.58
N ASN A 227 9.42 -5.71 -5.38
CA ASN A 227 10.58 -6.50 -5.00
C ASN A 227 11.76 -5.64 -4.56
N GLU A 228 12.86 -6.29 -4.18
CA GLU A 228 14.12 -5.67 -3.74
C GLU A 228 14.79 -4.74 -4.77
N GLY A 229 14.33 -4.76 -6.04
CA GLY A 229 14.82 -3.89 -7.12
C GLY A 229 13.88 -2.73 -7.44
N ASP A 230 12.92 -2.41 -6.57
CA ASP A 230 11.89 -1.38 -6.79
C ASP A 230 10.96 -1.63 -7.99
N ALA A 231 11.02 -2.84 -8.55
CA ALA A 231 10.12 -3.25 -9.60
C ALA A 231 8.81 -3.71 -8.99
N LEU A 232 7.69 -3.35 -9.64
CA LEU A 232 6.40 -3.96 -9.37
C LEU A 232 6.55 -5.48 -9.51
N SER A 233 6.23 -6.22 -8.46
CA SER A 233 6.32 -7.68 -8.47
C SER A 233 5.40 -8.23 -9.56
N SER A 234 5.84 -9.27 -10.27
CA SER A 234 5.11 -9.76 -11.46
C SER A 234 3.66 -10.16 -11.17
N PHE A 235 3.39 -10.64 -9.96
CA PHE A 235 2.07 -11.02 -9.48
C PHE A 235 1.22 -9.84 -8.98
N SER A 236 1.80 -8.66 -8.74
CA SER A 236 1.08 -7.57 -8.09
C SER A 236 0.05 -6.96 -9.02
N ASN A 237 -1.21 -6.96 -8.60
CA ASN A 237 -2.21 -6.10 -9.19
C ASN A 237 -1.79 -4.62 -9.08
N PHE A 238 -2.26 -3.84 -10.04
CA PHE A 238 -1.98 -2.41 -10.17
C PHE A 238 -3.24 -1.68 -10.67
N GLY A 239 -3.18 -0.36 -10.75
CA GLY A 239 -4.30 0.46 -11.19
C GLY A 239 -4.03 1.89 -10.80
N HIS A 240 -3.99 2.80 -11.78
CA HIS A 240 -3.60 4.19 -11.52
C HIS A 240 -4.55 4.90 -10.55
N ASN A 241 -5.84 4.61 -10.65
CA ASN A 241 -6.85 5.25 -9.82
C ASN A 241 -7.17 4.44 -8.56
N SER A 242 -7.14 3.11 -8.67
CA SER A 242 -7.56 2.17 -7.65
C SER A 242 -6.44 1.68 -6.72
N VAL A 243 -5.16 1.81 -7.09
CA VAL A 243 -4.02 1.44 -6.24
C VAL A 243 -3.29 2.69 -5.75
N SER A 244 -3.20 2.85 -4.44
CA SER A 244 -2.74 4.10 -3.81
C SER A 244 -1.21 4.25 -3.84
N VAL A 245 -0.49 3.23 -3.38
CA VAL A 245 0.98 3.24 -3.19
C VAL A 245 1.53 1.82 -3.32
N ALA A 246 2.84 1.65 -3.42
CA ALA A 246 3.48 0.34 -3.33
C ALA A 246 4.34 0.19 -2.08
N ALA A 247 4.58 -1.05 -1.64
CA ALA A 247 5.49 -1.38 -0.56
C ALA A 247 6.15 -2.76 -0.77
N PRO A 248 7.24 -3.10 -0.06
CA PRO A 248 7.90 -4.39 -0.17
C PRO A 248 6.92 -5.54 0.04
N GLY A 249 6.81 -6.43 -0.95
CA GLY A 249 5.89 -7.56 -0.93
C GLY A 249 6.45 -8.85 -1.52
N SER A 250 7.72 -8.90 -1.89
CA SER A 250 8.40 -10.12 -2.34
C SER A 250 9.47 -10.53 -1.35
N ALA A 251 9.49 -11.82 -0.98
CA ALA A 251 10.44 -12.42 -0.04
C ALA A 251 10.53 -11.69 1.32
N ILE A 252 9.37 -11.31 1.86
CA ILE A 252 9.28 -10.59 3.14
C ILE A 252 9.36 -11.59 4.29
N TRP A 253 10.39 -11.47 5.10
CA TRP A 253 10.56 -12.25 6.33
C TRP A 253 9.69 -11.69 7.44
N SER A 254 8.94 -12.56 8.11
CA SER A 254 8.13 -12.20 9.28
C SER A 254 7.89 -13.42 10.18
N THR A 255 7.24 -13.18 11.31
CA THR A 255 6.80 -14.20 12.27
C THR A 255 5.87 -15.21 11.63
N VAL A 256 5.99 -16.48 11.98
CA VAL A 256 5.01 -17.53 11.65
C VAL A 256 4.49 -18.18 12.94
N PRO A 257 3.45 -19.04 12.91
CA PRO A 257 2.90 -19.69 14.10
C PRO A 257 3.79 -20.76 14.75
N ASN A 258 5.09 -20.48 14.87
CA ASN A 258 6.07 -21.25 15.59
C ASN A 258 6.98 -20.25 16.31
N ALA A 259 7.04 -20.35 17.64
CA ALA A 259 7.71 -19.39 18.52
C ALA A 259 9.20 -19.14 18.23
N ARG A 260 9.84 -19.92 17.34
CA ARG A 260 11.27 -19.79 17.01
C ARG A 260 11.54 -19.68 15.51
N GLU A 261 10.51 -19.63 14.68
CA GLU A 261 10.67 -19.64 13.22
C GLU A 261 10.13 -18.34 12.61
N TYR A 262 10.74 -17.99 11.49
CA TYR A 262 10.43 -16.83 10.68
C TYR A 262 10.57 -17.28 9.24
N GLU A 263 9.68 -16.83 8.36
CA GLU A 263 9.68 -17.29 6.98
C GLU A 263 9.47 -16.14 5.99
N PRO A 264 10.10 -16.21 4.80
CA PRO A 264 9.80 -15.29 3.72
C PRO A 264 8.48 -15.67 3.04
N LYS A 265 7.59 -14.69 2.85
CA LYS A 265 6.39 -14.83 2.00
C LYS A 265 6.32 -13.72 0.96
N SER A 266 5.56 -13.95 -0.10
CA SER A 266 5.37 -13.00 -1.19
C SER A 266 3.90 -12.78 -1.49
N GLY A 267 3.52 -11.52 -1.68
CA GLY A 267 2.16 -11.10 -1.99
C GLY A 267 1.95 -9.62 -1.67
N THR A 268 0.92 -9.01 -2.26
CA THR A 268 0.38 -7.73 -1.80
C THR A 268 -0.12 -7.78 -0.35
N SER A 269 -0.41 -8.99 0.14
CA SER A 269 -0.61 -9.30 1.56
C SER A 269 0.59 -8.99 2.45
N MET A 270 1.82 -9.03 1.93
CA MET A 270 3.02 -8.64 2.68
C MET A 270 3.36 -7.16 2.46
N ALA A 271 2.88 -6.53 1.39
CA ALA A 271 3.05 -5.10 1.15
C ALA A 271 2.12 -4.24 2.02
N SER A 272 0.83 -4.61 2.10
CA SER A 272 -0.17 -3.92 2.93
C SER A 272 0.24 -3.69 4.39
N PRO A 273 0.77 -4.68 5.14
CA PRO A 273 1.15 -4.49 6.54
C PRO A 273 2.32 -3.53 6.75
N HIS A 274 3.22 -3.37 5.77
CA HIS A 274 4.24 -2.32 5.84
C HIS A 274 3.59 -0.93 5.90
N VAL A 275 2.58 -0.69 5.06
CA VAL A 275 1.87 0.61 5.02
C VAL A 275 0.96 0.79 6.23
N ALA A 276 0.34 -0.28 6.72
CA ALA A 276 -0.40 -0.25 7.99
C ALA A 276 0.52 0.15 9.16
N GLY A 277 1.74 -0.38 9.20
CA GLY A 277 2.77 0.02 10.16
C GLY A 277 3.22 1.48 9.99
N ILE A 278 3.39 1.97 8.76
CA ILE A 278 3.67 3.40 8.51
C ILE A 278 2.53 4.27 9.06
N ALA A 279 1.27 3.92 8.79
CA ALA A 279 0.12 4.63 9.33
C ALA A 279 0.12 4.62 10.87
N ALA A 280 0.48 3.50 11.50
CA ALA A 280 0.63 3.39 12.96
C ALA A 280 1.74 4.31 13.51
N LEU A 281 2.90 4.40 12.85
CA LEU A 281 3.95 5.35 13.22
C LEU A 281 3.46 6.80 13.10
N MET A 282 2.82 7.15 11.99
CA MET A 282 2.28 8.50 11.76
C MET A 282 1.28 8.90 12.84
N LEU A 283 0.37 8.00 13.20
CA LEU A 283 -0.68 8.26 14.18
C LEU A 283 -0.17 8.20 15.62
N SER A 284 0.97 7.55 15.87
CA SER A 284 1.70 7.64 17.14
C SER A 284 2.41 8.99 17.27
N HIS A 285 3.01 9.49 16.19
CA HIS A 285 3.73 10.77 16.16
C HIS A 285 2.80 11.99 16.12
N LYS A 286 1.72 11.93 15.33
CA LYS A 286 0.73 12.99 15.12
C LYS A 286 -0.69 12.44 15.29
N PRO A 287 -1.17 12.23 16.52
CA PRO A 287 -2.46 11.56 16.79
C PRO A 287 -3.69 12.29 16.24
N SER A 288 -3.58 13.59 15.97
CA SER A 288 -4.64 14.46 15.42
C SER A 288 -4.91 14.24 13.92
N LEU A 289 -4.05 13.51 13.21
CA LEU A 289 -4.26 13.22 11.79
C LEU A 289 -5.57 12.43 11.59
N THR A 290 -6.38 12.90 10.66
CA THR A 290 -7.55 12.16 10.16
C THR A 290 -7.12 11.04 9.22
N ALA A 291 -7.98 10.03 9.02
CA ALA A 291 -7.69 8.94 8.09
C ALA A 291 -7.42 9.44 6.66
N LYS A 292 -8.16 10.46 6.22
CA LYS A 292 -7.96 11.15 4.94
C LYS A 292 -6.57 11.79 4.84
N GLN A 293 -6.13 12.49 5.88
CA GLN A 293 -4.80 13.11 5.89
C GLN A 293 -3.70 12.07 5.86
N VAL A 294 -3.83 10.95 6.60
CA VAL A 294 -2.85 9.85 6.57
C VAL A 294 -2.69 9.31 5.15
N LYS A 295 -3.79 8.99 4.46
CA LYS A 295 -3.76 8.55 3.05
C LYS A 295 -3.10 9.58 2.15
N ALA A 296 -3.51 10.85 2.24
CA ALA A 296 -2.99 11.91 1.39
C ALA A 296 -1.48 12.11 1.57
N ILE A 297 -1.00 12.10 2.82
CA ILE A 297 0.43 12.23 3.14
C ILE A 297 1.21 11.04 2.60
N ILE A 298 0.75 9.79 2.83
CA ILE A 298 1.45 8.59 2.33
C ILE A 298 1.59 8.62 0.81
N ILE A 299 0.54 9.01 0.08
CA ILE A 299 0.59 9.13 -1.39
C ILE A 299 1.54 10.26 -1.82
N ALA A 300 1.45 11.43 -1.19
CA ALA A 300 2.25 12.61 -1.57
C ALA A 300 3.75 12.47 -1.24
N THR A 301 4.09 11.64 -0.25
CA THR A 301 5.47 11.45 0.24
C THR A 301 6.11 10.16 -0.26
N ALA A 302 5.39 9.37 -1.07
CA ALA A 302 5.90 8.17 -1.70
C ALA A 302 7.09 8.49 -2.61
N GLU A 303 8.12 7.65 -2.53
CA GLU A 303 9.34 7.74 -3.33
C GLU A 303 9.08 7.21 -4.74
N PRO A 304 9.14 8.08 -5.77
CA PRO A 304 8.75 7.68 -7.11
C PRO A 304 9.76 6.69 -7.70
N THR A 305 9.26 5.62 -8.33
CA THR A 305 10.13 4.64 -8.99
C THR A 305 9.76 4.52 -10.48
N PRO A 306 10.74 4.34 -11.38
CA PRO A 306 10.46 4.17 -12.80
C PRO A 306 9.47 3.04 -13.11
N ALA A 307 9.53 1.93 -12.37
CA ALA A 307 8.65 0.78 -12.59
C ALA A 307 7.17 1.07 -12.28
N LEU A 308 6.91 2.06 -11.42
CA LEU A 308 5.57 2.43 -10.95
C LEU A 308 4.99 3.64 -11.68
N ALA A 309 5.77 4.29 -12.55
CA ALA A 309 5.33 5.41 -13.38
C ALA A 309 3.99 5.09 -14.05
N SER A 310 2.94 5.84 -13.72
CA SER A 310 1.58 5.68 -14.24
C SER A 310 0.89 4.33 -14.00
N ARG A 311 1.46 3.46 -13.15
CA ARG A 311 0.86 2.16 -12.80
C ARG A 311 -0.04 2.22 -11.57
N ILE A 312 0.25 3.15 -10.67
CA ILE A 312 -0.46 3.37 -9.40
C ILE A 312 -0.53 4.86 -9.12
N LYS A 313 -1.43 5.27 -8.22
CA LYS A 313 -1.72 6.69 -7.95
C LYS A 313 -0.49 7.50 -7.55
N ALA A 314 0.31 6.98 -6.64
CA ALA A 314 1.54 7.64 -6.19
C ALA A 314 2.71 7.54 -7.18
N SER A 315 2.63 6.62 -8.16
CA SER A 315 3.76 6.20 -9.01
C SER A 315 5.04 5.91 -8.20
N GLY A 316 4.91 5.43 -6.96
CA GLY A 316 6.00 5.36 -6.00
C GLY A 316 5.78 4.42 -4.83
N ARG A 317 6.89 4.09 -4.16
CA ARG A 317 6.98 3.26 -2.97
C ARG A 317 6.72 4.11 -1.72
N ALA A 318 6.00 3.58 -0.74
CA ALA A 318 5.80 4.23 0.55
C ALA A 318 7.13 4.44 1.29
N SER A 319 7.28 5.57 1.97
CA SER A 319 8.46 5.89 2.79
C SER A 319 8.00 6.36 4.18
N ALA A 320 8.34 5.57 5.21
CA ALA A 320 8.00 5.84 6.60
C ALA A 320 8.56 7.20 7.06
N TYR A 321 9.82 7.49 6.70
CA TYR A 321 10.48 8.73 7.08
C TYR A 321 9.84 9.95 6.40
N ASN A 322 9.61 9.88 5.09
CA ASN A 322 9.00 10.99 4.36
C ASN A 322 7.56 11.23 4.84
N ALA A 323 6.81 10.17 5.15
CA ALA A 323 5.45 10.28 5.68
C ALA A 323 5.40 10.91 7.08
N LEU A 324 6.34 10.57 7.98
CA LEU A 324 6.42 11.19 9.32
C LEU A 324 6.82 12.67 9.26
N THR A 325 7.79 12.99 8.40
CA THR A 325 8.29 14.35 8.21
C THR A 325 7.37 15.20 7.34
N GLU A 326 6.44 14.58 6.60
CA GLU A 326 5.60 15.21 5.58
C GLU A 326 6.40 15.91 4.48
N ILE A 327 7.62 15.43 4.21
CA ILE A 327 8.53 15.99 3.20
C ILE A 327 8.42 15.15 1.93
N PRO A 328 7.90 15.68 0.80
CA PRO A 328 7.91 14.97 -0.47
C PRO A 328 9.34 14.75 -0.98
N PRO A 329 9.54 13.73 -1.82
CA PRO A 329 10.85 13.48 -2.43
C PRO A 329 11.26 14.62 -3.36
N ALA A 330 12.57 14.75 -3.58
CA ALA A 330 13.09 15.77 -4.47
C ALA A 330 12.56 15.61 -5.91
N LYS A 331 12.51 16.72 -6.64
CA LYS A 331 12.21 16.71 -8.09
C LYS A 331 13.35 16.00 -8.84
N SER A 332 13.00 15.00 -9.64
CA SER A 332 13.94 14.33 -10.55
C SER A 332 13.97 15.03 -11.91
N LYS A 333 15.07 14.82 -12.65
CA LYS A 333 15.17 15.25 -14.05
C LYS A 333 14.17 14.48 -14.91
N PRO A 334 13.58 15.11 -15.95
CA PRO A 334 12.64 14.45 -16.83
C PRO A 334 13.29 13.24 -17.51
N THR A 335 12.67 12.07 -17.36
CA THR A 335 13.16 10.80 -17.91
C THR A 335 12.01 10.11 -18.63
N ILE A 336 12.24 9.68 -19.87
CA ILE A 336 11.26 8.93 -20.68
C ILE A 336 11.50 7.44 -20.46
N LEU A 337 10.47 6.70 -20.10
CA LEU A 337 10.53 5.25 -19.86
C LEU A 337 9.82 4.48 -20.96
N ARG A 338 8.63 4.93 -21.35
CA ARG A 338 7.86 4.32 -22.44
C ARG A 338 7.28 5.39 -23.34
N VAL A 339 7.22 5.07 -24.63
CA VAL A 339 6.55 5.89 -25.64
C VAL A 339 5.60 5.00 -26.42
N ASN A 340 4.32 5.36 -26.46
CA ASN A 340 3.33 4.75 -27.34
C ASN A 340 2.94 5.76 -28.42
N ILE A 341 3.12 5.41 -29.68
CA ILE A 341 2.78 6.27 -30.81
C ILE A 341 1.71 5.58 -31.66
N ASN A 342 0.61 6.28 -31.91
CA ASN A 342 -0.37 5.92 -32.92
C ASN A 342 -0.60 7.08 -33.90
N LYS A 343 -1.51 6.88 -34.87
CA LYS A 343 -1.78 7.84 -35.96
C LYS A 343 -2.22 9.23 -35.49
N LYS A 344 -2.67 9.37 -34.24
CA LYS A 344 -3.29 10.56 -33.67
C LYS A 344 -2.68 11.02 -32.35
N LYS A 345 -1.94 10.17 -31.63
CA LYS A 345 -1.43 10.44 -30.28
C LYS A 345 -0.06 9.82 -30.06
N VAL A 346 0.81 10.55 -29.36
CA VAL A 346 2.02 10.12 -28.67
C VAL A 346 1.70 10.13 -27.19
N THR A 347 1.91 9.02 -26.50
CA THR A 347 1.84 8.95 -25.04
C THR A 347 3.24 8.70 -24.53
N ILE A 348 3.66 9.44 -23.50
CA ILE A 348 4.91 9.23 -22.80
C ILE A 348 4.62 8.88 -21.35
N GLU A 349 5.18 7.76 -20.90
CA GLU A 349 5.29 7.42 -19.49
C GLU A 349 6.73 7.65 -19.05
N GLY A 350 6.91 8.24 -17.88
CA GLY A 350 8.22 8.58 -17.37
C GLY A 350 8.16 9.29 -16.04
N MET A 351 9.21 10.02 -15.68
CA MET A 351 9.33 10.68 -14.38
C MET A 351 9.81 12.11 -14.57
N GLY A 352 9.50 12.99 -13.62
CA GLY A 352 10.12 14.32 -13.55
C GLY A 352 9.57 15.35 -14.54
N PHE A 353 8.46 15.09 -15.22
CA PHE A 353 7.84 16.05 -16.12
C PHE A 353 7.18 17.17 -15.31
N LEU A 354 7.71 18.40 -15.34
CA LEU A 354 7.07 19.51 -14.63
C LEU A 354 5.64 19.76 -15.14
N ASN A 355 4.69 19.83 -14.21
CA ASN A 355 3.29 20.03 -14.52
C ASN A 355 3.07 21.35 -15.29
N GLY A 356 2.20 21.31 -16.31
CA GLY A 356 1.81 22.47 -17.13
C GLY A 356 2.90 23.09 -18.01
N SER A 357 4.17 22.65 -17.92
CA SER A 357 5.27 23.21 -18.72
C SER A 357 5.94 22.18 -19.62
N SER A 358 5.92 20.89 -19.30
CA SER A 358 6.65 19.89 -20.10
C SER A 358 6.00 19.66 -21.47
N VAL A 359 6.79 19.75 -22.54
CA VAL A 359 6.36 19.60 -23.94
C VAL A 359 7.07 18.41 -24.58
N ILE A 360 6.31 17.58 -25.29
CA ILE A 360 6.86 16.51 -26.13
C ILE A 360 7.48 17.12 -27.40
N GLU A 361 8.74 16.81 -27.67
CA GLU A 361 9.45 17.12 -28.89
C GLU A 361 9.65 15.85 -29.72
N VAL A 362 9.39 15.94 -31.02
CA VAL A 362 9.61 14.88 -32.01
C VAL A 362 10.66 15.37 -32.99
N ASN A 363 11.82 14.70 -33.05
CA ASN A 363 12.97 15.11 -33.86
C ASN A 363 13.36 16.59 -33.61
N GLY A 364 13.29 17.05 -32.36
CA GLY A 364 13.56 18.43 -31.96
C GLY A 364 12.47 19.43 -32.29
N VAL A 365 11.32 18.99 -32.81
CA VAL A 365 10.15 19.84 -33.09
C VAL A 365 9.14 19.70 -31.96
N PRO A 366 8.84 20.77 -31.19
CA PRO A 366 7.79 20.74 -30.18
C PRO A 366 6.44 20.40 -30.79
N MET A 367 5.72 19.47 -30.16
CA MET A 367 4.32 19.25 -30.46
C MET A 367 3.51 20.35 -29.74
N SER A 368 3.21 21.45 -30.45
CA SER A 368 2.31 22.49 -29.94
C SER A 368 0.87 21.98 -29.87
N ASP A 369 0.07 22.49 -28.93
CA ASP A 369 -1.37 22.22 -28.78
C ASP A 369 -1.74 20.82 -28.24
N MET A 370 -1.19 20.46 -27.06
CA MET A 370 -1.44 19.17 -26.40
C MET A 370 -2.15 19.34 -25.05
N ASP A 371 -3.10 18.45 -24.77
CA ASP A 371 -3.68 18.26 -23.43
C ASP A 371 -2.75 17.38 -22.59
N TYR A 372 -2.47 17.80 -21.36
CA TYR A 372 -1.70 17.01 -20.39
C TYR A 372 -2.62 16.39 -19.36
N ASP A 373 -2.39 15.11 -19.05
CA ASP A 373 -3.11 14.42 -17.99
C ASP A 373 -2.45 14.75 -16.64
N ASP A 374 -3.11 15.59 -15.86
CA ASP A 374 -2.69 15.95 -14.51
C ASP A 374 -3.14 14.92 -13.46
N SER A 375 -3.83 13.84 -13.84
CA SER A 375 -4.20 12.80 -12.89
C SER A 375 -2.99 11.99 -12.38
N TYR A 376 -1.85 12.09 -13.06
CA TYR A 376 -0.58 11.40 -12.83
C TYR A 376 0.47 12.23 -12.05
N ASN A 377 0.02 13.14 -11.19
CA ASN A 377 0.90 14.00 -10.41
C ASN A 377 1.67 13.25 -9.31
N LEU A 378 2.95 13.59 -9.19
CA LEU A 378 3.84 13.24 -8.10
C LEU A 378 3.83 14.35 -7.05
N GLY A 379 4.05 14.00 -5.78
CA GLY A 379 4.03 14.96 -4.67
C GLY A 379 5.07 16.08 -4.74
N ASN A 380 6.06 15.94 -5.62
CA ASN A 380 7.06 16.97 -5.90
C ASN A 380 6.63 17.97 -6.99
N GLY A 381 5.39 17.93 -7.50
CA GLY A 381 4.88 18.85 -8.52
C GLY A 381 5.30 18.50 -9.96
N THR A 382 5.72 17.26 -10.20
CA THR A 382 5.92 16.69 -11.54
C THR A 382 4.82 15.68 -11.86
N THR A 383 4.72 15.21 -13.11
CA THR A 383 3.81 14.14 -13.55
C THR A 383 4.59 12.98 -14.15
N SER A 384 4.00 11.79 -14.12
CA SER A 384 4.58 10.58 -14.74
C SER A 384 4.01 10.25 -16.12
N HIS A 385 3.05 11.03 -16.62
CA HIS A 385 2.36 10.78 -17.88
C HIS A 385 2.17 12.06 -18.70
N LEU A 386 2.48 12.02 -20.00
CA LEU A 386 2.20 13.09 -20.96
C LEU A 386 1.54 12.53 -22.23
N VAL A 387 0.65 13.31 -22.84
CA VAL A 387 -0.11 12.92 -24.03
C VAL A 387 -0.03 14.01 -25.09
N SER A 388 0.10 13.62 -26.36
CA SER A 388 -0.16 14.51 -27.49
C SER A 388 -1.60 14.34 -27.98
N ALA A 389 -2.38 15.42 -28.01
CA ALA A 389 -3.78 15.37 -28.47
C ALA A 389 -3.92 15.09 -29.99
N ALA A 390 -5.11 14.61 -30.37
CA ALA A 390 -5.47 14.35 -31.76
C ALA A 390 -5.95 15.63 -32.47
N GLY A 391 -5.02 16.52 -32.82
CA GLY A 391 -5.33 17.65 -33.70
C GLY A 391 -5.84 17.20 -35.08
N LYS A 392 -6.54 18.08 -35.81
CA LYS A 392 -7.00 17.83 -37.20
C LYS A 392 -5.85 17.46 -38.17
N LYS A 393 -4.60 17.80 -37.82
CA LYS A 393 -3.39 17.35 -38.50
C LYS A 393 -3.02 15.95 -38.00
N LYS A 394 -3.11 14.94 -38.87
CA LYS A 394 -2.61 13.59 -38.60
C LYS A 394 -1.11 13.65 -38.28
N ILE A 395 -0.65 12.96 -37.23
CA ILE A 395 0.76 12.81 -36.86
C ILE A 395 1.63 12.31 -38.04
N LYS A 396 1.00 11.66 -39.03
CA LYS A 396 1.59 11.29 -40.34
C LYS A 396 2.34 12.41 -41.08
N LYS A 397 2.09 13.70 -40.82
CA LYS A 397 2.85 14.80 -41.43
C LYS A 397 4.15 15.15 -40.69
N ILE A 398 4.29 14.68 -39.45
CA ILE A 398 5.43 14.97 -38.55
C ILE A 398 6.32 13.71 -38.42
N LEU A 399 5.71 12.51 -38.39
CA LEU A 399 6.43 11.23 -38.30
C LEU A 399 6.58 10.56 -39.68
N PRO A 400 7.80 10.43 -40.22
CA PRO A 400 8.06 9.71 -41.45
C PRO A 400 7.82 8.20 -41.28
N VAL A 401 7.01 7.62 -42.16
CA VAL A 401 6.74 6.17 -42.17
C VAL A 401 8.02 5.40 -42.45
N GLY A 402 8.29 4.37 -41.65
CA GLY A 402 9.45 3.47 -41.78
C GLY A 402 10.77 4.02 -41.23
N GLN A 403 10.77 5.19 -40.58
CA GLN A 403 11.95 5.82 -40.02
C GLN A 403 11.96 5.76 -38.48
N PHE A 404 13.17 5.82 -37.92
CA PHE A 404 13.36 6.06 -36.49
C PHE A 404 12.98 7.50 -36.17
N VAL A 405 12.33 7.71 -35.03
CA VAL A 405 12.09 9.04 -34.51
C VAL A 405 12.65 9.19 -33.11
N ASN A 406 13.13 10.39 -32.84
CA ASN A 406 13.75 10.77 -31.59
C ASN A 406 12.73 11.55 -30.79
N ILE A 407 12.46 11.11 -29.56
CA ILE A 407 11.51 11.75 -28.66
C ILE A 407 12.27 12.35 -27.49
N THR A 408 11.99 13.61 -27.18
CA THR A 408 12.46 14.30 -25.98
C THR A 408 11.28 14.96 -25.28
N VAL A 409 11.41 15.18 -23.97
CA VAL A 409 10.54 16.07 -23.22
C VAL A 409 11.33 17.31 -22.89
N PHE A 410 10.86 18.47 -23.36
CA PHE A 410 11.46 19.77 -23.14
C PHE A 410 10.60 20.62 -22.21
N ASN A 411 11.24 21.28 -21.25
CA ASN A 411 10.59 22.25 -20.39
C ASN A 411 11.01 23.67 -20.83
N PRO A 412 10.11 24.48 -21.42
CA PRO A 412 10.41 25.84 -21.85
C PRO A 412 10.62 26.80 -20.67
N THR A 413 10.10 26.48 -19.49
CA THR A 413 10.25 27.29 -18.27
C THR A 413 11.64 27.16 -17.68
N THR A 414 12.21 25.94 -17.66
CA THR A 414 13.53 25.68 -17.06
C THR A 414 14.66 25.52 -18.08
N GLY A 415 14.34 25.32 -19.35
CA GLY A 415 15.31 24.99 -20.40
C GLY A 415 15.75 23.51 -20.41
N GLU A 416 15.28 22.70 -19.46
CA GLU A 416 15.71 21.31 -19.29
C GLU A 416 15.12 20.38 -20.36
N ARG A 417 15.90 19.35 -20.74
CA ARG A 417 15.46 18.28 -21.65
C ARG A 417 15.72 16.92 -21.04
N SER A 418 14.81 15.99 -21.30
CA SER A 418 15.06 14.57 -21.05
C SER A 418 16.18 14.05 -21.93
N GLN A 419 16.71 12.88 -21.57
CA GLN A 419 17.49 12.08 -22.52
C GLN A 419 16.63 11.74 -23.74
N GLN A 420 17.29 11.55 -24.88
CA GLN A 420 16.66 11.20 -26.14
C GLN A 420 16.19 9.74 -26.10
N PHE A 421 14.90 9.52 -26.34
CA PHE A 421 14.31 8.21 -26.50
C PHE A 421 14.16 7.89 -28.00
N ASN A 422 14.86 6.85 -28.47
CA ASN A 422 14.78 6.40 -29.86
C ASN A 422 13.68 5.35 -29.99
N THR A 423 12.65 5.61 -30.79
CA THR A 423 11.54 4.67 -31.00
C THR A 423 11.95 3.50 -31.91
N ALA A 424 11.11 2.46 -31.98
CA ALA A 424 11.13 1.57 -33.15
C ALA A 424 10.73 2.34 -34.42
N ARG A 425 10.95 1.75 -35.61
CA ARG A 425 10.50 2.34 -36.89
C ARG A 425 8.98 2.56 -36.87
N PHE A 426 8.55 3.78 -37.19
CA PHE A 426 7.13 4.19 -37.19
C PHE A 426 6.30 3.61 -38.34
#